data_AF-A0A2A6MKR8-F1
#
_entry.id   AF-A0A2A6MKR8-F1
#
_cell.length_a   1.000
_cell.length_b   1.000
_cell.length_c   1.000
_cell.angle_alpha   90.00
_cell.angle_beta   90.00
_cell.angle_gamma   90.00
#
_symmetry.space_group_name_H-M   'P 1'
#
loop_
_entity.id
_entity.type
_entity.pdbx_description
1 polymer ?
#
loop_
_entity_poly.entity_id
_entity_poly.type
_entity_poly.pdbx_seq_one_letter_code
_entity_poly.pdbx_strand_id
1 'polypeptide(L)'
;MFTALLIASLVAPSGGASAPASVDDLQADFETAVACQQIDGRKVWKGEIAYYIQSFVYEGEAAAAEEVADAVLPEDNTPETVKEFEKACALTGSGGPHARN
;
A
#
# COMPACT_ATOMS: atom_id res chain seq x y z
N MET A 1 -58.11 -2.88 20.99
CA MET A 1 -56.81 -3.58 20.97
C MET A 1 -56.27 -3.45 19.57
N PHE A 2 -55.27 -2.61 19.34
CA PHE A 2 -54.63 -2.42 18.03
C PHE A 2 -53.14 -2.70 18.21
N THR A 3 -52.69 -3.80 17.63
CA THR A 3 -51.30 -4.26 17.68
C THR A 3 -50.49 -3.46 16.66
N ALA A 4 -49.54 -2.65 17.13
CA ALA A 4 -48.61 -1.92 16.27
C ALA A 4 -47.47 -2.87 15.83
N LEU A 5 -47.36 -3.11 14.53
CA LEU A 5 -46.20 -3.79 13.94
C LEU A 5 -45.11 -2.74 13.67
N LEU A 6 -44.04 -2.76 14.48
CA LEU A 6 -42.80 -2.04 14.21
C LEU A 6 -41.99 -2.84 13.20
N ILE A 7 -41.97 -2.40 11.94
CA ILE A 7 -41.04 -2.91 10.93
C ILE A 7 -39.70 -2.22 11.20
N ALA A 8 -38.80 -2.92 11.90
CA ALA A 8 -37.40 -2.51 12.02
C ALA A 8 -36.73 -2.65 10.65
N SER A 9 -36.61 -1.55 9.92
CA SER A 9 -35.80 -1.48 8.71
C SER A 9 -34.33 -1.68 9.10
N LEU A 10 -33.85 -2.92 8.91
CA LEU A 10 -32.43 -3.24 8.90
C LEU A 10 -31.81 -2.52 7.70
N VAL A 11 -31.31 -1.31 7.91
CA VAL A 11 -30.33 -0.71 7.01
C VAL A 11 -29.08 -1.57 7.17
N ALA A 12 -28.92 -2.55 6.29
CA ALA A 12 -27.66 -3.26 6.16
C ALA A 12 -26.57 -2.19 5.90
N PRO A 13 -25.46 -2.18 6.64
CA PRO A 13 -24.32 -1.37 6.25
C PRO A 13 -23.93 -1.86 4.86
N SER A 14 -24.21 -1.04 3.86
CA SER A 14 -23.61 -1.19 2.54
C SER A 14 -22.12 -1.21 2.83
N GLY A 15 -21.46 -2.34 2.60
CA GLY A 15 -20.01 -2.44 2.73
C GLY A 15 -19.43 -1.25 1.98
N GLY A 16 -18.88 -0.29 2.73
CA GLY A 16 -18.27 0.88 2.16
C GLY A 16 -17.17 0.35 1.26
N ALA A 17 -17.36 0.45 -0.05
CA ALA A 17 -16.22 0.42 -0.95
C ALA A 17 -15.32 1.54 -0.44
N SER A 18 -14.21 1.18 0.20
CA SER A 18 -13.21 2.15 0.59
C SER A 18 -12.89 2.94 -0.67
N ALA A 19 -12.95 4.27 -0.59
CA ALA A 19 -12.52 5.07 -1.72
C ALA A 19 -11.09 4.64 -2.08
N PRO A 20 -10.74 4.57 -3.39
CA PRO A 20 -9.36 4.27 -3.77
C PRO A 20 -8.43 5.28 -3.09
N ALA A 21 -7.28 4.82 -2.61
CA ALA A 21 -6.32 5.67 -1.92
C ALA A 21 -5.93 6.86 -2.81
N SER A 22 -5.91 8.07 -2.24
CA SER A 22 -5.47 9.24 -2.99
C SER A 22 -3.95 9.26 -3.14
N VAL A 23 -3.44 10.09 -4.06
CA VAL A 23 -1.99 10.26 -4.22
C VAL A 23 -1.34 10.80 -2.94
N ASP A 24 -2.02 11.70 -2.22
CA ASP A 24 -1.52 12.24 -0.95
C ASP A 24 -1.48 11.15 0.14
N ASP A 25 -2.47 10.24 0.16
CA ASP A 25 -2.47 9.10 1.09
C ASP A 25 -1.28 8.17 0.81
N LEU A 26 -1.03 7.86 -0.48
CA LEU A 26 0.10 7.02 -0.89
C LEU A 26 1.46 7.69 -0.62
N GLN A 27 1.56 9.01 -0.76
CA GLN A 27 2.77 9.75 -0.42
C GLN A 27 3.06 9.69 1.09
N ALA A 28 2.05 9.94 1.92
CA ALA A 28 2.18 9.87 3.38
C ALA A 28 2.50 8.44 3.87
N ASP A 29 1.88 7.43 3.25
CA ASP A 29 2.15 6.03 3.51
C ASP A 29 3.58 5.65 3.11
N PHE A 30 4.02 6.09 1.92
CA PHE A 30 5.39 5.88 1.47
C PHE A 30 6.37 6.46 2.48
N GLU A 31 6.25 7.72 2.92
CA GLU A 31 7.15 8.41 3.86
C GLU A 31 7.42 7.64 5.17
N THR A 32 6.47 6.82 5.61
CA THR A 32 6.59 6.00 6.84
C THR A 32 6.94 4.54 6.56
N ALA A 33 6.97 4.13 5.29
CA ALA A 33 7.22 2.75 4.88
C ALA A 33 8.57 2.23 5.36
N VAL A 34 8.63 0.93 5.63
CA VAL A 34 9.83 0.24 6.11
C VAL A 34 10.49 -0.54 4.99
N ALA A 35 11.81 -0.54 4.94
CA ALA A 35 12.56 -1.26 3.92
C ALA A 35 12.35 -2.78 4.03
N CYS A 36 12.25 -3.44 2.87
CA CYS A 36 12.15 -4.89 2.72
C CYS A 36 13.34 -5.45 1.94
N GLN A 37 13.36 -6.77 1.74
CA GLN A 37 14.31 -7.36 0.80
C GLN A 37 14.04 -6.86 -0.63
N GLN A 38 15.10 -6.69 -1.41
CA GLN A 38 14.98 -6.27 -2.80
C GLN A 38 14.30 -7.35 -3.65
N ILE A 39 13.51 -6.91 -4.63
CA ILE A 39 12.95 -7.74 -5.70
C ILE A 39 13.67 -7.35 -6.98
N ASP A 40 14.28 -8.31 -7.68
CA ASP A 40 15.03 -8.09 -8.92
C ASP A 40 16.06 -6.94 -8.85
N GLY A 41 16.70 -6.77 -7.70
CA GLY A 41 17.70 -5.71 -7.46
C GLY A 41 17.11 -4.31 -7.21
N ARG A 42 15.79 -4.15 -7.19
CA ARG A 42 15.08 -2.91 -6.88
C ARG A 42 14.82 -2.82 -5.38
N LYS A 43 15.01 -1.64 -4.79
CA LYS A 43 14.58 -1.39 -3.39
C LYS A 43 13.06 -1.59 -3.27
N VAL A 44 12.64 -2.17 -2.15
CA VAL A 44 11.23 -2.45 -1.84
C VAL A 44 10.93 -1.93 -0.44
N TRP A 45 9.72 -1.40 -0.26
CA TRP A 45 9.24 -0.92 1.02
C TRP A 45 7.81 -1.37 1.30
N LYS A 46 7.47 -1.44 2.58
CA LYS A 46 6.12 -1.77 3.05
C LYS A 46 5.54 -0.59 3.81
N GLY A 47 4.48 0.00 3.26
CA GLY A 47 3.59 0.90 4.00
C GLY A 47 2.44 0.13 4.64
N GLU A 48 1.52 0.88 5.23
CA GLU A 48 0.24 0.40 5.76
C GLU A 48 -0.80 0.21 4.64
N ILE A 49 -0.75 1.05 3.59
CA ILE A 49 -1.72 1.05 2.47
C ILE A 49 -1.19 0.22 1.30
N ALA A 50 0.07 0.41 0.91
CA ALA A 50 0.65 -0.24 -0.27
C ALA A 50 2.05 -0.81 -0.01
N TYR A 51 2.49 -1.65 -0.94
CA TYR A 51 3.92 -1.90 -1.12
C TYR A 51 4.49 -0.90 -2.11
N TYR A 52 5.78 -0.61 -2.01
CA TYR A 52 6.47 0.32 -2.89
C TYR A 52 7.70 -0.34 -3.48
N ILE A 53 7.98 -0.06 -4.75
CA ILE A 53 9.17 -0.57 -5.42
C ILE A 53 9.87 0.55 -6.20
N GLN A 54 11.19 0.61 -6.10
CA GLN A 54 12.01 1.66 -6.70
C GLN A 54 11.74 1.76 -8.20
N SER A 55 11.24 2.88 -8.70
CA SER A 55 10.98 3.08 -10.13
C SER A 55 12.28 3.04 -10.94
N PHE A 56 12.22 2.56 -12.18
CA PHE A 56 13.35 2.68 -13.10
C PHE A 56 13.42 4.12 -13.60
N VAL A 57 14.51 4.84 -13.31
CA VAL A 57 14.79 6.15 -13.89
C VAL A 57 15.63 5.94 -15.16
N TYR A 58 15.15 6.43 -16.29
CA TYR A 58 15.89 6.35 -17.55
C TYR A 58 17.05 7.35 -17.57
N GLU A 59 18.18 6.98 -18.19
CA GLU A 59 19.36 7.85 -18.28
C GLU A 59 19.02 9.19 -18.96
N GLY A 60 19.20 10.31 -18.22
CA GLY A 60 18.96 11.67 -18.71
C GLY A 60 18.02 12.49 -17.82
N GLU A 61 17.20 11.83 -17.01
CA GLU A 61 16.51 12.44 -15.86
C GLU A 61 17.44 12.31 -14.65
N ALA A 62 17.64 13.41 -13.90
CA ALA A 62 18.65 13.49 -12.86
C ALA A 62 18.65 12.24 -11.96
N ALA A 63 19.81 11.57 -11.87
CA ALA A 63 20.04 10.36 -11.07
C ALA A 63 20.00 10.61 -9.54
N ALA A 64 19.15 11.53 -9.09
CA ALA A 64 19.21 12.14 -7.76
C ALA A 64 17.85 12.21 -7.04
N ALA A 65 16.88 11.38 -7.43
CA ALA A 65 15.79 11.04 -6.54
C ALA A 65 15.93 9.57 -6.18
N GLU A 66 16.75 9.28 -5.15
CA GLU A 66 16.98 7.91 -4.65
C GLU A 66 15.71 7.24 -4.08
N GLU A 67 14.58 7.95 -4.11
CA GLU A 67 13.31 7.64 -3.46
C GLU A 67 12.10 7.86 -4.40
N VAL A 68 12.24 7.63 -5.71
CA VAL A 68 11.07 7.47 -6.58
C VAL A 68 10.63 6.01 -6.55
N ALA A 69 9.38 5.78 -6.22
CA ALA A 69 8.81 4.44 -6.13
C ALA A 69 7.42 4.36 -6.78
N ASP A 70 7.13 3.19 -7.35
CA ASP A 70 5.81 2.84 -7.84
C ASP A 70 5.03 2.20 -6.69
N ALA A 71 3.79 2.64 -6.46
CA ALA A 71 2.88 2.02 -5.51
C ALA A 71 2.27 0.74 -6.10
N VAL A 72 2.29 -0.32 -5.30
CA VAL A 72 1.70 -1.63 -5.60
C VAL A 72 0.57 -1.85 -4.61
N LEU A 73 -0.62 -1.38 -4.98
CA LEU A 73 -1.83 -1.57 -4.20
C LEU A 73 -2.34 -3.01 -4.36
N PRO A 74 -2.65 -3.74 -3.27
CA PRO A 74 -3.15 -5.10 -3.37
C PRO A 74 -4.43 -5.25 -4.18
N GLU A 75 -5.33 -4.26 -4.15
CA GLU A 75 -6.58 -4.25 -4.92
C GLU A 75 -6.38 -4.10 -6.43
N ASP A 76 -5.27 -3.49 -6.85
CA ASP A 76 -4.97 -3.19 -8.25
C ASP A 76 -4.05 -4.23 -8.90
N ASN A 77 -3.56 -5.19 -8.11
CA ASN A 77 -2.57 -6.18 -8.53
C ASN A 77 -3.07 -7.61 -8.32
N THR A 78 -2.46 -8.57 -9.02
CA THR A 78 -2.81 -9.98 -8.83
C THR A 78 -2.34 -10.49 -7.46
N PRO A 79 -3.02 -11.48 -6.86
CA PRO A 79 -2.55 -12.09 -5.62
C PRO A 79 -1.14 -12.66 -5.72
N GLU A 80 -0.75 -13.19 -6.89
CA GLU A 80 0.59 -13.69 -7.16
C GLU A 80 1.65 -12.57 -7.08
N THR A 81 1.36 -11.40 -7.65
CA THR A 81 2.23 -10.22 -7.54
C THR A 81 2.34 -9.80 -6.08
N VAL A 82 1.22 -9.61 -5.37
CA VAL A 82 1.22 -9.17 -3.96
C VAL A 82 2.00 -10.13 -3.07
N LYS A 83 1.88 -11.45 -3.29
CA LYS A 83 2.59 -12.48 -2.53
C LYS A 83 4.12 -12.36 -2.64
N GLU A 84 4.63 -11.87 -3.76
CA GLU A 84 6.07 -11.62 -3.91
C GLU A 84 6.56 -10.52 -2.96
N PHE A 85 5.80 -9.43 -2.85
CA PHE A 85 6.05 -8.33 -1.92
C PHE A 85 5.90 -8.76 -0.46
N GLU A 86 4.86 -9.53 -0.14
CA GLU A 86 4.68 -10.11 1.20
C GLU A 86 5.90 -10.94 1.61
N LYS A 87 6.40 -11.78 0.70
CA LYS A 87 7.59 -12.60 0.94
C LYS A 87 8.83 -11.75 1.15
N ALA A 88 9.03 -10.71 0.33
CA ALA A 88 10.15 -9.79 0.48
C ALA A 88 10.13 -9.06 1.84
N CYS A 89 8.95 -8.81 2.39
CA CYS A 89 8.77 -8.07 3.64
C CYS A 89 8.60 -8.95 4.89
N ALA A 90 8.43 -10.28 4.75
CA ALA A 90 8.22 -11.19 5.87
C ALA A 90 9.44 -11.34 6.81
N LEU A 91 10.63 -10.96 6.35
CA LEU A 91 11.90 -11.12 7.09
C LEU A 91 12.39 -9.82 7.75
N THR A 92 11.73 -8.69 7.48
CA THR A 92 12.15 -7.35 7.90
C THR A 92 11.33 -6.87 9.10
N GLY A 93 11.56 -7.50 10.25
CA GLY A 93 10.99 -7.10 11.54
C GLY A 93 11.80 -6.05 12.32
N SER A 94 12.79 -5.37 11.73
CA SER A 94 13.69 -4.46 12.49
C SER A 94 14.25 -3.27 11.72
N GLY A 95 13.85 -3.01 10.46
CA GLY A 95 14.31 -1.84 9.71
C GLY A 95 13.49 -0.61 10.06
N GLY A 96 14.13 0.48 10.46
CA GLY A 96 13.47 1.77 10.68
C GLY A 96 12.85 2.35 9.40
N PRO A 97 12.17 3.52 9.49
CA PRO A 97 11.57 4.20 8.34
C PRO A 97 12.62 4.45 7.25
N HIS A 98 12.26 4.20 5.99
CA HIS A 98 13.19 4.36 4.87
C HIS A 98 13.64 5.82 4.67
N ALA A 99 12.79 6.79 4.98
CA ALA A 99 13.06 8.23 4.88
C ALA A 99 14.03 8.79 5.95
N ARG A 100 14.73 7.94 6.72
CA ARG A 100 15.62 8.37 7.83
C ARG A 100 17.12 8.17 7.59
N ASN A 101 17.55 7.90 6.36
CA ASN A 101 18.96 7.63 6.07
C ASN A 101 19.68 8.82 5.42
#